data_AF-A0A4V2ZU79-F1
#
_entry.id   AF-A0A4V2ZU79-F1
#
_cell.length_a   1.000
_cell.length_b   1.000
_cell.length_c   1.000
_cell.angle_alpha   90.00
_cell.angle_beta   90.00
_cell.angle_gamma   90.00
#
_symmetry.space_group_name_H-M   'P 1'
#
loop_
_entity.id
_entity.type
_entity.pdbx_description
1 polymer ?
#
loop_
_entity_poly.entity_id
_entity_poly.type
_entity_poly.pdbx_seq_one_letter_code
_entity_poly.pdbx_strand_id
1 'polypeptide(L)'
;MCDIPGLISRLEAEELARLRESGRERSLDSDLIDAIDTAAGGPGEGRGYYVVSGSLYPVEARDYHLREDVAEAVLLATEDPADALA
;
A
#
# COMPACT_ATOMS: atom_id res chain seq x y z
N MET A 1 4.16 -5.01 -15.38
CA MET A 1 3.71 -5.80 -14.21
C MET A 1 4.23 -5.02 -13.02
N CYS A 2 3.38 -4.62 -12.07
CA CYS A 2 3.89 -3.85 -10.92
C CYS A 2 4.83 -4.74 -10.10
N ASP A 3 6.02 -4.24 -9.77
CA ASP A 3 6.98 -4.94 -8.91
C ASP A 3 6.56 -4.77 -7.45
N ILE A 4 5.61 -5.59 -7.00
CA ILE A 4 5.11 -5.63 -5.62
C ILE A 4 6.21 -6.00 -4.61
N PRO A 5 6.99 -7.07 -4.80
CA PRO A 5 8.07 -7.39 -3.85
C PRO A 5 9.16 -6.30 -3.81
N GLY A 6 9.43 -5.65 -4.94
CA GLY A 6 10.36 -4.51 -5.01
C GLY A 6 9.86 -3.28 -4.25
N LEU A 7 8.56 -2.99 -4.36
CA LEU A 7 7.90 -1.93 -3.59
C LEU A 7 8.00 -2.22 -2.08
N ILE A 8 7.58 -3.42 -1.66
CA ILE A 8 7.58 -3.83 -0.24
C ILE A 8 8.99 -3.74 0.35
N SER A 9 10.02 -4.16 -0.41
CA SER A 9 11.41 -4.08 0.05
C SER A 9 11.94 -2.65 0.17
N ARG A 10 11.27 -1.66 -0.43
CA ARG A 10 11.66 -0.24 -0.39
C ARG A 10 10.85 0.59 0.60
N LEU A 11 9.65 0.14 0.96
CA LEU A 11 8.85 0.74 2.02
C LEU A 11 9.54 0.55 3.37
N GLU A 12 9.48 1.55 4.25
CA GLU A 12 9.96 1.38 5.62
C GLU A 12 8.99 0.52 6.44
N ALA A 13 9.50 -0.06 7.52
CA ALA A 13 8.72 -0.92 8.41
C ALA A 13 7.49 -0.20 8.98
N GLU A 14 7.58 1.11 9.21
CA GLU A 14 6.49 1.90 9.77
C GLU A 14 5.36 2.13 8.75
N GLU A 15 5.70 2.42 7.49
CA GLU A 15 4.70 2.52 6.41
C GLU A 15 4.07 1.15 6.13
N LEU A 16 4.85 0.07 6.14
CA LEU A 16 4.35 -1.29 5.96
C LEU A 16 3.35 -1.67 7.07
N ALA A 17 3.65 -1.31 8.33
CA ALA A 17 2.74 -1.52 9.45
C ALA A 17 1.43 -0.73 9.30
N ARG A 18 1.51 0.54 8.86
CA ARG A 18 0.32 1.36 8.58
C ARG A 18 -0.50 0.82 7.42
N LEU A 19 0.14 0.37 6.34
CA LEU A 19 -0.54 -0.27 5.20
C LEU A 19 -1.26 -1.56 5.65
N ARG A 20 -0.67 -2.31 6.58
CA ARG A 20 -1.28 -3.49 7.18
C ARG A 20 -2.46 -3.15 8.10
N GLU A 21 -2.36 -2.11 8.92
CA GLU A 21 -3.46 -1.63 9.76
C GLU A 21 -4.63 -1.09 8.94
N SER A 22 -4.34 -0.46 7.80
CA SER A 22 -5.36 -0.07 6.81
C SER A 22 -5.96 -1.28 6.10
N GLY A 23 -5.14 -2.29 5.80
CA GLY A 23 -5.56 -3.52 5.15
C GLY A 23 -6.20 -3.26 3.78
N ARG A 24 -7.16 -4.11 3.41
CA ARG A 24 -7.84 -4.06 2.10
C ARG A 24 -9.00 -3.04 2.06
N GLU A 25 -9.52 -2.63 3.22
CA GLU A 25 -10.79 -1.90 3.31
C GLU A 25 -10.66 -0.45 3.78
N ARG A 26 -9.56 -0.04 4.42
CA ARG A 26 -9.36 1.38 4.74
C ARG A 26 -8.77 2.16 3.59
N SER A 27 -9.10 3.44 3.58
CA SER A 27 -8.46 4.39 2.70
C SER A 27 -7.01 4.66 3.08
N LEU A 28 -6.23 5.00 2.07
CA LEU A 28 -4.85 5.43 2.14
C LEU A 28 -4.84 6.94 2.28
N ASP A 29 -4.19 7.40 3.35
CA ASP A 29 -3.87 8.82 3.51
C ASP A 29 -2.82 9.27 2.50
N SER A 30 -2.76 10.58 2.28
CA SER A 30 -1.82 11.23 1.35
C SER A 30 -0.37 10.82 1.59
N ASP A 31 0.06 10.69 2.85
CA ASP A 31 1.41 10.25 3.23
C ASP A 31 1.71 8.82 2.76
N LEU A 32 0.75 7.91 2.86
CA LEU A 32 0.93 6.52 2.39
C LEU A 32 0.98 6.44 0.86
N ILE A 33 0.24 7.31 0.18
CA ILE A 33 0.32 7.41 -1.28
C ILE A 33 1.69 7.91 -1.71
N ASP A 34 2.23 8.94 -1.04
CA ASP A 34 3.55 9.49 -1.33
C ASP A 34 4.68 8.48 -1.04
N ALA A 35 4.55 7.71 0.05
CA ALA A 35 5.42 6.58 0.37
C ALA A 35 5.44 5.52 -0.74
N ILE A 36 4.26 5.09 -1.20
CA ILE A 36 4.13 4.11 -2.30
C ILE A 36 4.73 4.66 -3.59
N ASP A 37 4.41 5.91 -3.94
CA ASP A 37 4.95 6.58 -5.13
C ASP A 37 6.49 6.64 -5.06
N THR A 38 7.05 7.08 -3.94
CA THR A 38 8.50 7.16 -3.70
C THR A 38 9.17 5.78 -3.79
N ALA A 39 8.59 4.76 -3.17
CA ALA A 39 9.10 3.39 -3.22
C ALA A 39 9.04 2.80 -4.65
N ALA A 40 7.99 3.12 -5.41
CA ALA A 40 7.82 2.69 -6.79
C ALA A 40 8.85 3.33 -7.75
N GLY A 41 9.34 4.53 -7.44
CA GLY A 41 10.37 5.20 -8.23
C GLY A 41 10.23 6.72 -8.35
N GLY A 42 9.21 7.31 -7.71
CA GLY A 42 9.00 8.75 -7.71
C GLY A 42 7.52 9.15 -7.72
N PRO A 43 7.22 10.45 -7.65
CA PRO A 43 5.85 10.96 -7.53
C PRO A 43 4.98 10.50 -8.72
N GLY A 44 3.89 9.79 -8.43
CA GLY A 44 2.97 9.24 -9.41
C GLY A 44 3.29 7.85 -9.97
N GLU A 45 4.46 7.26 -9.67
CA GLU A 45 4.83 5.91 -10.11
C GLU A 45 4.05 4.82 -9.36
N GLY A 46 3.45 5.16 -8.21
CA GLY A 46 2.70 4.23 -7.35
C GLY A 46 1.26 3.95 -7.82
N ARG A 47 0.77 4.62 -8.87
CA ARG A 47 -0.63 4.50 -9.37
C ARG A 47 -1.06 3.08 -9.78
N GLY A 48 -0.11 2.16 -9.94
CA GLY A 48 -0.38 0.75 -10.20
C GLY A 48 -0.61 -0.11 -8.94
N TYR A 49 -0.42 0.45 -7.74
CA TYR A 49 -0.46 -0.25 -6.46
C TYR A 49 -1.68 0.08 -5.60
N TYR A 50 -2.38 1.16 -5.92
CA TYR A 50 -3.63 1.56 -5.27
C TYR A 50 -4.71 1.83 -6.31
N VAL A 51 -5.96 1.73 -5.88
CA VAL A 51 -7.15 1.99 -6.69
C VAL A 51 -7.99 3.06 -6.01
N VAL A 52 -8.66 3.89 -6.79
CA VAL A 52 -9.69 4.79 -6.24
C VAL A 52 -10.97 3.99 -6.07
N SER A 53 -11.48 3.93 -4.85
CA SER A 53 -12.80 3.41 -4.52
C SER A 53 -13.73 4.57 -4.19
N GLY A 54 -15.02 4.42 -4.51
CA GLY A 54 -16.02 5.43 -4.19
C GLY A 54 -16.19 6.54 -5.23
N SER A 55 -16.72 7.68 -4.79
CA SER A 55 -17.11 8.77 -5.68
C SER A 55 -15.88 9.56 -6.11
N LEU A 56 -15.59 9.59 -7.41
CA LEU A 56 -14.49 10.37 -8.00
C LEU A 56 -14.65 11.90 -7.82
N TYR A 57 -15.83 12.31 -7.33
CA TYR A 57 -16.25 13.69 -7.10
C TYR A 57 -17.03 13.84 -5.78
N PRO A 58 -16.78 14.90 -4.99
CA PRO A 58 -15.72 15.91 -5.13
C PRO A 58 -14.31 15.32 -4.94
N VAL A 59 -13.28 16.03 -5.43
CA VAL A 59 -11.87 15.55 -5.41
C VAL A 59 -11.38 15.28 -3.97
N GLU A 60 -11.92 16.02 -3.00
CA GLU A 60 -11.62 15.86 -1.57
C GLU A 60 -12.18 14.56 -0.96
N ALA A 61 -13.10 13.88 -1.65
CA ALA A 61 -13.75 12.64 -1.19
C ALA A 61 -13.24 11.39 -1.93
N ARG A 62 -12.04 11.47 -2.54
CA ARG A 62 -11.43 10.31 -3.19
C ARG A 62 -10.82 9.40 -2.14
N ASP A 63 -11.45 8.26 -1.94
CA ASP A 63 -10.87 7.19 -1.15
C ASP A 63 -9.93 6.36 -2.03
N TYR A 64 -8.64 6.42 -1.74
CA TYR A 64 -7.64 5.55 -2.34
C TYR A 64 -7.53 4.30 -1.48
N HIS A 65 -7.53 3.12 -2.06
CA HIS A 65 -7.36 1.86 -1.34
C HIS A 65 -6.21 1.09 -1.96
N LEU A 66 -5.54 0.24 -1.18
CA LEU A 66 -4.58 -0.69 -1.75
C LEU A 66 -5.28 -1.59 -2.76
N ARG A 67 -4.58 -1.85 -3.86
CA ARG A 67 -5.01 -2.87 -4.80
C ARG A 67 -4.93 -4.23 -4.11
N GLU A 68 -5.88 -5.10 -4.40
CA GLU A 68 -6.09 -6.36 -3.68
C GLU A 68 -4.84 -7.24 -3.61
N ASP A 69 -4.11 -7.37 -4.72
CA ASP A 69 -2.86 -8.14 -4.81
C ASP A 69 -1.71 -7.51 -4.00
N VAL A 70 -1.68 -6.18 -3.89
CA VAL A 70 -0.70 -5.46 -3.07
C VAL A 70 -1.03 -5.58 -1.60
N ALA A 71 -2.30 -5.45 -1.23
CA ALA A 71 -2.75 -5.64 0.15
C ALA A 71 -2.41 -7.05 0.65
N GLU A 72 -2.67 -8.07 -0.17
CA GLU A 72 -2.33 -9.46 0.14
C GLU A 72 -0.81 -9.66 0.28
N ALA A 73 -0.01 -9.09 -0.63
CA ALA A 73 1.44 -9.19 -0.54
C ALA A 73 2.03 -8.47 0.68
N VAL A 74 1.49 -7.31 1.07
CA VAL A 74 1.89 -6.59 2.30
C VAL A 74 1.55 -7.42 3.54
N LEU A 75 0.38 -8.06 3.54
CA LEU A 75 -0.03 -9.00 4.59
C LEU A 75 0.88 -10.23 4.66
N LEU A 76 1.29 -10.79 3.53
CA LEU A 76 2.21 -11.94 3.48
C LEU A 76 3.66 -11.58 3.84
N ALA A 77 4.12 -10.39 3.49
CA ALA A 77 5.51 -9.97 3.70
C ALA A 77 5.87 -9.79 5.18
N THR A 78 4.89 -9.56 6.05
CA THR A 78 5.09 -9.53 7.50
C THR A 78 5.04 -10.90 8.14
N GLU A 79 4.50 -11.91 7.45
CA GLU A 79 4.56 -13.31 7.85
C GLU A 79 5.96 -13.84 7.53
N ASP A 80 6.98 -13.18 8.07
CA ASP A 80 8.26 -13.83 8.22
C ASP A 80 8.00 -15.07 9.11
N PRO A 81 8.35 -16.28 8.66
CA PRO A 81 8.04 -17.53 9.38
C PRO A 81 8.69 -17.61 10.78
N ALA A 82 9.48 -16.61 11.18
CA ALA A 82 10.01 -16.46 12.52
C ALA A 82 8.97 -16.06 13.59
N ASP A 83 7.85 -15.43 13.24
CA ASP A 83 6.84 -14.97 14.22
C ASP A 83 5.78 -16.03 14.55
N ALA A 84 5.65 -17.07 13.73
CA ALA A 84 4.69 -18.17 13.93
C ALA A 84 5.11 -19.21 14.99
N LEU A 85 6.25 -19.00 15.66
CA LEU A 85 6.86 -19.92 16.63
C LEU A 85 7.04 -19.32 18.03
N ALA A 86 6.38 -18.20 18.34
CA ALA A 86 6.38 -17.58 19.69
C ALA A 86 5.19 -18.03 20.56
#